data_AF-A0A6P8J4V9-F1
#
_entry.id   AF-A0A6P8J4V9-F1
#
_cell.length_a   1.000
_cell.length_b   1.000
_cell.length_c   1.000
_cell.angle_alpha   90.00
_cell.angle_beta   90.00
_cell.angle_gamma   90.00
#
_symmetry.space_group_name_H-M   'P 1'
#
loop_
_entity.id
_entity.type
_entity.pdbx_description
1 polymer ?
#
loop_
_entity_poly.entity_id
_entity_poly.type
_entity_poly.pdbx_seq_one_letter_code
_entity_poly.pdbx_strand_id
1 'polypeptide(L)'
;MWRKLRSVYTAVTNRGIPAKILLMKIDLVLGDNESIENIHKNKKVRHVKQVIQKELGCGVNEGDMFPIKNYVHHVEFDVDMDILLLDSLLKMLMCAQKYLESK
;
A
#
# COMPACT_ATOMS: atom_id res chain seq x y z
N MET A 1 -0.19 -6.46 -17.68
CA MET A 1 -0.18 -5.40 -16.64
C MET A 1 1.06 -5.49 -15.76
N TRP A 2 1.30 -6.62 -15.10
CA TRP A 2 2.42 -6.86 -14.17
C TRP A 2 3.82 -6.55 -14.70
N ARG A 3 4.11 -6.86 -15.98
CA ARG A 3 5.39 -6.53 -16.62
C ARG A 3 5.77 -5.03 -16.53
N LYS A 4 4.80 -4.13 -16.74
CA LYS A 4 5.04 -2.68 -16.65
C LYS A 4 5.31 -2.26 -15.21
N LEU A 5 4.49 -2.72 -14.26
CA LEU A 5 4.64 -2.42 -12.84
C LEU A 5 5.99 -2.92 -12.31
N ARG A 6 6.38 -4.14 -12.69
CA ARG A 6 7.69 -4.73 -12.35
C ARG A 6 8.84 -3.89 -12.92
N SER A 7 8.74 -3.49 -14.19
CA SER A 7 9.76 -2.65 -14.82
C SER A 7 9.94 -1.31 -14.10
N VAL A 8 8.85 -0.66 -13.68
CA VAL A 8 8.90 0.59 -12.92
C VAL A 8 9.49 0.35 -11.53
N TYR A 9 8.98 -0.63 -10.79
CA TYR A 9 9.45 -0.95 -9.44
C TYR A 9 10.96 -1.23 -9.45
N THR A 10 11.44 -2.11 -10.34
CA THR A 10 12.86 -2.44 -10.46
C THR A 10 13.71 -1.22 -10.85
N ALA A 11 13.23 -0.36 -11.76
CA ALA A 11 13.98 0.84 -12.14
C ALA A 11 14.14 1.83 -10.98
N VAL A 12 13.10 1.96 -10.13
CA VAL A 12 13.12 2.83 -8.95
C VAL A 12 14.04 2.23 -7.87
N THR A 13 13.90 0.95 -7.56
CA THR A 13 14.73 0.29 -6.54
C THR A 13 16.20 0.23 -6.93
N ASN A 14 16.53 0.01 -8.22
CA ASN A 14 17.91 0.00 -8.71
C ASN A 14 18.59 1.37 -8.61
N ARG A 15 17.81 2.46 -8.52
CA ARG A 15 18.32 3.81 -8.26
C ARG A 15 18.46 4.11 -6.77
N GLY A 16 18.23 3.12 -5.90
CA GLY A 16 18.21 3.27 -4.45
C GLY A 16 17.03 4.08 -3.93
N ILE A 17 16.02 4.36 -4.76
CA ILE A 17 14.85 5.12 -4.35
C ILE A 17 13.88 4.15 -3.65
N PRO A 18 13.45 4.43 -2.40
CA PRO A 18 12.47 3.61 -1.73
C PRO A 18 11.11 3.65 -2.45
N ALA A 19 10.56 2.48 -2.79
CA ALA A 19 9.26 2.35 -3.45
C ALA A 19 8.25 1.69 -2.51
N LYS A 20 7.05 2.25 -2.40
CA LYS A 20 5.91 1.69 -1.67
C LYS A 20 4.74 1.44 -2.62
N ILE A 21 3.90 0.47 -2.28
CA ILE A 21 2.76 0.04 -3.09
C ILE A 21 1.48 0.35 -2.32
N LEU A 22 0.57 1.09 -2.96
CA LEU A 22 -0.74 1.40 -2.41
C LEU A 22 -1.79 0.47 -3.04
N LEU A 23 -2.50 -0.30 -2.20
CA LEU A 23 -3.58 -1.17 -2.64
C LEU A 23 -4.89 -0.40 -2.51
N MET A 24 -5.27 0.27 -3.59
CA MET A 24 -6.51 1.06 -3.65
C MET A 24 -7.72 0.18 -3.97
N LYS A 25 -8.92 0.72 -3.70
CA LYS A 25 -10.22 0.04 -3.94
C LYS A 25 -10.37 -1.27 -3.17
N ILE A 26 -9.79 -1.35 -1.96
CA ILE A 26 -9.85 -2.59 -1.18
C ILE A 26 -11.25 -2.89 -0.63
N ASP A 27 -12.07 -1.85 -0.54
CA ASP A 27 -13.53 -1.89 -0.34
C ASP A 27 -14.23 -2.87 -1.30
N LEU A 28 -13.85 -2.91 -2.59
CA LEU A 28 -14.43 -3.86 -3.56
C LEU A 28 -14.14 -5.33 -3.23
N VAL A 29 -13.07 -5.61 -2.48
CA VAL A 29 -12.65 -6.96 -2.11
C VAL A 29 -13.27 -7.38 -0.78
N LEU A 30 -13.45 -6.43 0.13
CA LEU A 30 -13.82 -6.64 1.53
C LEU A 30 -15.32 -6.43 1.80
N GLY A 31 -15.99 -5.59 1.02
CA GLY A 31 -17.31 -5.04 1.33
C GLY A 31 -17.21 -3.82 2.27
N ASP A 32 -18.25 -2.99 2.29
CA ASP A 32 -18.23 -1.68 2.94
C ASP A 32 -18.05 -1.74 4.48
N ASN A 33 -18.48 -2.86 5.09
CA ASN A 33 -18.59 -3.04 6.54
C ASN A 33 -17.31 -3.53 7.24
N GLU A 34 -16.20 -3.75 6.52
CA GLU A 34 -14.95 -4.15 7.16
C GLU A 34 -14.28 -2.97 7.87
N SER A 35 -13.97 -3.17 9.16
CA SER A 35 -13.30 -2.17 9.99
C SER A 35 -11.83 -2.07 9.64
N ILE A 36 -11.30 -0.86 9.76
CA ILE A 36 -9.96 -0.51 9.29
C ILE A 36 -8.86 -1.28 10.03
N GLU A 37 -9.04 -1.51 11.32
CA GLU A 37 -8.13 -2.34 12.13
C GLU A 37 -8.02 -3.78 11.61
N ASN A 38 -9.09 -4.30 10.99
CA ASN A 38 -9.15 -5.65 10.48
C ASN A 38 -8.64 -5.78 9.05
N ILE A 39 -8.56 -4.69 8.27
CA ILE A 39 -8.08 -4.70 6.87
C ILE A 39 -6.67 -5.31 6.78
N HIS A 40 -5.77 -4.95 7.69
CA HIS A 40 -4.41 -5.48 7.71
C HIS A 40 -4.34 -6.99 8.05
N LYS A 41 -5.33 -7.50 8.80
CA LYS A 41 -5.42 -8.91 9.21
C LYS A 41 -6.30 -9.74 8.26
N ASN A 42 -7.01 -9.10 7.34
CA ASN A 42 -7.98 -9.76 6.49
C ASN A 42 -7.28 -10.69 5.47
N LYS A 43 -7.80 -11.92 5.36
CA LYS A 43 -7.24 -12.98 4.51
C LYS A 43 -7.21 -12.59 3.02
N LYS A 44 -8.23 -11.87 2.53
CA LYS A 44 -8.31 -11.45 1.13
C LYS A 44 -7.24 -10.41 0.81
N VAL A 45 -7.02 -9.44 1.71
CA VAL A 45 -5.94 -8.44 1.58
C VAL A 45 -4.58 -9.12 1.57
N ARG A 46 -4.37 -10.07 2.49
CA ARG A 46 -3.13 -10.85 2.54
C ARG A 46 -2.90 -11.64 1.26
N HIS A 47 -3.94 -12.23 0.69
CA HIS A 47 -3.87 -12.93 -0.59
C HIS A 47 -3.46 -11.99 -1.74
N VAL A 48 -4.05 -10.79 -1.82
CA VAL A 48 -3.66 -9.78 -2.82
C VAL A 48 -2.18 -9.41 -2.68
N LYS A 49 -1.70 -9.20 -1.44
CA LYS A 49 -0.28 -8.94 -1.18
C LYS A 49 0.63 -10.07 -1.67
N GLN A 50 0.25 -11.32 -1.44
CA GLN A 50 1.00 -12.50 -1.92
C GLN A 50 1.05 -12.57 -3.45
N VAL A 51 -0.07 -12.28 -4.13
CA VAL A 51 -0.10 -12.23 -5.60
C VAL A 51 0.83 -11.15 -6.11
N ILE A 52 0.79 -9.94 -5.54
CA ILE A 52 1.68 -8.84 -5.95
C ILE A 52 3.15 -9.20 -5.72
N GLN A 53 3.48 -9.80 -4.58
CA GLN A 53 4.83 -10.25 -4.28
C GLN A 53 5.33 -11.30 -5.29
N LYS A 54 4.47 -12.25 -5.67
CA LYS A 54 4.78 -13.25 -6.70
C LYS A 54 5.02 -12.62 -8.07
N GLU A 55 4.20 -11.65 -8.46
CA GLU A 55 4.26 -11.01 -9.78
C GLU A 55 5.43 -10.01 -9.91
N LEU A 56 5.77 -9.30 -8.83
CA LEU A 56 6.89 -8.34 -8.81
C LEU A 56 8.24 -8.99 -8.49
N GLY A 57 8.24 -10.11 -7.77
CA GLY A 57 9.44 -10.88 -7.39
C GLY A 57 9.99 -10.54 -6.00
N CYS A 58 11.14 -11.13 -5.66
CA CYS A 58 11.73 -11.20 -4.31
C CYS A 58 12.16 -9.87 -3.66
N GLY A 59 11.89 -8.72 -4.28
CA GLY A 59 12.28 -7.39 -3.79
C GLY A 59 11.15 -6.58 -3.14
N VAL A 60 9.93 -7.12 -3.05
CA VAL A 60 8.78 -6.46 -2.41
C VAL A 60 8.50 -7.18 -1.09
N ASN A 61 8.50 -6.44 0.02
CA ASN A 61 8.12 -6.99 1.31
C ASN A 61 6.65 -6.71 1.63
N GLU A 62 6.08 -7.51 2.53
CA GLU A 62 4.68 -7.34 2.97
C GLU A 62 4.42 -5.96 3.61
N GLY A 63 5.45 -5.40 4.26
CA GLY A 63 5.46 -4.06 4.86
C GLY A 63 5.62 -2.90 3.87
N ASP A 64 5.85 -3.18 2.58
CA ASP A 64 5.90 -2.17 1.53
C ASP A 64 4.53 -1.95 0.87
N MET A 65 3.52 -2.75 1.24
CA MET A 65 2.18 -2.73 0.67
C MET A 65 1.16 -2.21 1.69
N PHE A 66 0.53 -1.08 1.38
CA PHE A 66 -0.43 -0.41 2.25
C PHE A 66 -1.83 -0.47 1.64
N PRO A 67 -2.78 -1.15 2.30
CA PRO A 67 -4.17 -1.10 1.87
C PRO A 67 -4.78 0.27 2.14
N ILE A 68 -5.48 0.81 1.14
CA ILE A 68 -6.20 2.08 1.23
C ILE A 68 -7.66 1.80 0.86
N LYS A 69 -8.57 2.16 1.77
CA LYS A 69 -10.02 2.18 1.52
C LYS A 69 -10.36 3.46 0.75
N ASN A 70 -11.08 3.35 -0.37
CA ASN A 70 -11.37 4.51 -1.22
C ASN A 70 -12.67 5.22 -0.80
N TYR A 71 -12.69 6.56 -0.94
CA TYR A 71 -13.80 7.47 -0.59
C TYR A 71 -15.08 7.37 -1.45
N VAL A 72 -15.34 6.27 -2.18
CA VAL A 72 -16.36 6.27 -3.25
C VAL A 72 -17.79 6.52 -2.72
N HIS A 73 -18.07 6.24 -1.45
CA HIS A 73 -19.41 6.39 -0.85
C HIS A 73 -19.48 7.21 0.45
N HIS A 74 -18.37 7.74 0.96
CA HIS A 74 -18.35 8.49 2.22
C HIS A 74 -18.07 9.97 1.95
N VAL A 75 -19.15 10.75 1.86
CA VAL A 75 -19.13 12.23 1.82
C VAL A 75 -18.93 12.83 3.22
N GLU A 76 -19.07 12.02 4.27
CA GLU A 76 -18.77 12.40 5.66
C GLU A 76 -17.39 11.87 6.08
N PHE A 77 -16.62 12.75 6.72
CA PHE A 77 -15.30 12.47 7.28
C PHE A 77 -15.38 11.32 8.30
N ASP A 78 -15.03 10.12 7.87
CA ASP A 78 -14.82 8.97 8.74
C ASP A 78 -13.38 9.03 9.28
N VAL A 79 -13.25 9.30 10.59
CA VAL A 79 -11.98 9.45 11.31
C VAL A 79 -11.06 8.26 11.09
N ASP A 80 -11.62 7.05 10.98
CA ASP A 80 -10.82 5.86 10.80
C ASP A 80 -10.19 5.83 9.39
N MET A 81 -10.92 6.28 8.37
CA MET A 81 -10.42 6.34 6.99
C MET A 81 -9.31 7.38 6.83
N ASP A 82 -9.44 8.52 7.51
CA ASP A 82 -8.41 9.54 7.52
C ASP A 82 -7.13 9.02 8.19
N ILE A 83 -7.23 8.17 9.22
CA ILE A 83 -6.07 7.51 9.83
C ILE A 83 -5.29 6.69 8.78
N LEU A 84 -5.95 5.93 7.90
CA LEU A 84 -5.22 5.13 6.88
C LEU A 84 -4.48 5.99 5.86
N LEU A 85 -5.13 7.07 5.39
CA LEU A 85 -4.53 7.94 4.39
C LEU A 85 -3.40 8.77 4.99
N LEU A 86 -3.61 9.33 6.19
CA LEU A 86 -2.61 10.08 6.93
C LEU A 86 -1.44 9.20 7.38
N ASP A 87 -1.69 7.98 7.84
CA ASP A 87 -0.65 7.01 8.20
C ASP A 87 0.16 6.56 6.96
N SER A 88 -0.49 6.35 5.82
CA SER A 88 0.20 6.07 4.56
C SER A 88 1.09 7.24 4.12
N LEU A 89 0.58 8.47 4.22
CA LEU A 89 1.35 9.69 3.94
C LEU A 89 2.53 9.84 4.90
N LEU A 90 2.32 9.64 6.20
CA LEU A 90 3.36 9.69 7.21
C LEU A 90 4.46 8.67 6.93
N LYS A 91 4.09 7.43 6.58
CA LYS A 91 5.05 6.37 6.22
C LYS A 91 5.85 6.71 4.96
N MET A 92 5.24 7.35 3.97
CA MET A 92 5.95 7.86 2.79
C MET A 92 6.95 8.96 3.17
N LEU A 93 6.54 9.92 4.02
CA LEU A 93 7.40 10.99 4.51
C LEU A 93 8.59 10.46 5.33
N MET A 94 8.34 9.54 6.27
CA MET A 94 9.39 8.89 7.05
C MET A 94 10.36 8.10 6.15
N CYS A 95 9.86 7.47 5.10
CA CYS A 95 10.70 6.75 4.14
C CYS A 95 11.59 7.72 3.34
N ALA A 96 11.07 8.87 2.94
CA ALA A 96 11.84 9.92 2.28
C ALA A 96 12.89 10.54 3.21
N GLN A 97 12.52 10.82 4.46
CA GLN A 97 13.43 11.35 5.48
C GLN A 97 14.61 10.39 5.73
N LYS A 98 14.33 9.10 5.97
CA LYS A 98 15.39 8.08 6.15
C LYS A 98 16.34 8.00 4.96
N TYR A 99 15.82 8.14 3.74
CA TYR A 99 16.66 8.15 2.55
C TYR A 99 17.59 9.36 2.50
N LEU A 100 17.09 10.56 2.84
CA LEU A 100 17.87 11.79 2.90
C LEU A 100 18.94 11.75 4.01
N GLU A 101 18.63 11.17 5.16
CA GLU A 101 19.56 11.02 6.30
C GLU A 101 20.63 9.95 6.08
N SER A 102 20.36 8.95 5.22
CA SER A 102 21.30 7.86 4.91
C SER A 102 22.37 8.20 3.86
N LYS A 103 22.44 9.47 3.45
CA LYS A 103 23.25 9.98 2.35
C LYS A 103 24.31 10.96 2.86
#